data_AF-A0A7V8ZSY8-F1
#
_entry.id   AF-A0A7V8ZSY8-F1
#
_cell.length_a   1.000
_cell.length_b   1.000
_cell.length_c   1.000
_cell.angle_alpha   90.00
_cell.angle_beta   90.00
_cell.angle_gamma   90.00
#
_symmetry.space_group_name_H-M   'P 1'
#
loop_
_entity.id
_entity.type
_entity.pdbx_description
1 polymer ?
#
loop_
_entity_poly.entity_id
_entity_poly.type
_entity_poly.pdbx_seq_one_letter_code
_entity_poly.pdbx_strand_id
1 'polypeptide(L)'
;MGSDSTKVILTRPFQLGALADWNIVDWYATKALNAYLTAGSAGPVAADRAAVLVEWTGASGLWQRRAGLVAFVRTAGRPDRHFPGYTDLILTACAANLVDTDRFAHTGPGWVLRELSRARPELVAGFVDAHPELSAEGRRMATALLRAGPYRRR
;
A
#
# COMPACT_ATOMS: atom_id res chain seq x y z
N MET A 1 -15.66 21.45 0.06
CA MET A 1 -16.45 20.95 1.20
C MET A 1 -16.68 19.43 1.22
N GLY A 2 -16.50 18.67 0.13
CA GLY A 2 -16.74 17.20 0.14
C GLY A 2 -15.59 16.30 0.63
N SER A 3 -14.33 16.72 0.45
CA SER A 3 -13.15 15.89 0.76
C SER A 3 -13.02 15.56 2.26
N ASP A 4 -13.35 16.52 3.12
CA ASP A 4 -13.14 16.41 4.57
C ASP A 4 -14.14 15.45 5.23
N SER A 5 -15.42 15.50 4.83
CA SER A 5 -16.45 14.58 5.31
C SER A 5 -16.18 13.12 4.92
N THR A 6 -15.63 12.87 3.72
CA THR A 6 -15.27 11.52 3.31
C THR A 6 -14.10 10.97 4.12
N LYS A 7 -13.07 11.78 4.40
CA LYS A 7 -11.97 11.39 5.29
C LYS A 7 -12.47 10.98 6.67
N VAL A 8 -13.40 11.75 7.25
CA VAL A 8 -14.02 11.44 8.55
C VAL A 8 -14.75 10.09 8.52
N ILE A 9 -15.56 9.84 7.49
CA ILE A 9 -16.32 8.58 7.38
C ILE A 9 -15.40 7.37 7.26
N LEU A 10 -14.35 7.45 6.43
CA LEU A 10 -13.44 6.32 6.20
C LEU A 10 -12.55 6.03 7.41
N THR A 11 -12.18 7.05 8.20
CA THR A 11 -11.36 6.89 9.41
C THR A 11 -12.16 6.42 10.63
N ARG A 12 -13.48 6.63 10.64
CA ARG A 12 -14.34 6.35 11.81
C ARG A 12 -14.21 4.93 12.38
N PRO A 13 -14.15 3.85 11.57
CA PRO A 13 -14.00 2.50 12.11
C PRO A 13 -12.70 2.29 12.91
N PHE A 14 -11.61 2.98 12.56
CA PHE A 14 -10.35 2.94 13.33
C PHE A 14 -10.49 3.68 14.67
N GLN A 15 -11.13 4.86 14.67
CA GLN A 15 -11.37 5.65 15.89
C GLN A 15 -12.24 4.91 16.90
N LEU A 16 -13.18 4.10 16.41
CA LEU A 16 -14.06 3.27 17.24
C LEU A 16 -13.38 1.96 17.70
N GLY A 17 -12.16 1.67 17.26
CA GLY A 17 -11.47 0.42 17.56
C GLY A 17 -12.05 -0.81 16.86
N ALA A 18 -12.93 -0.63 15.87
CA ALA A 18 -13.57 -1.73 15.13
C ALA A 18 -12.64 -2.42 14.13
N LEU A 19 -11.54 -1.75 13.75
CA LEU A 19 -10.49 -2.27 12.88
C LEU A 19 -9.18 -2.39 13.67
N ALA A 20 -8.97 -3.55 14.30
CA ALA A 20 -7.88 -3.76 15.26
C ALA A 20 -7.06 -5.04 15.03
N ASP A 21 -7.23 -5.70 13.89
CA ASP A 21 -6.48 -6.90 13.50
C ASP A 21 -6.23 -6.93 11.99
N TRP A 22 -5.24 -7.73 11.58
CA TRP A 22 -4.80 -7.78 10.19
C TRP A 22 -5.88 -8.26 9.20
N ASN A 23 -6.77 -9.18 9.59
CA ASN A 23 -7.72 -9.78 8.68
C ASN A 23 -8.82 -8.80 8.30
N ILE A 24 -9.43 -8.14 9.29
CA ILE A 24 -10.50 -7.16 9.05
C ILE A 24 -9.93 -5.91 8.38
N VAL A 25 -8.73 -5.47 8.80
CA VAL A 25 -8.03 -4.32 8.19
C VAL A 25 -7.70 -4.58 6.72
N ASP A 26 -7.16 -5.75 6.39
CA ASP A 26 -6.80 -6.08 5.00
C ASP A 26 -8.04 -6.27 4.13
N TRP A 27 -9.13 -6.83 4.67
CA TRP A 27 -10.41 -6.86 3.97
C TRP A 27 -10.92 -5.45 3.68
N TYR A 28 -10.94 -4.57 4.68
CA TYR A 28 -11.38 -3.19 4.53
C TYR A 28 -10.53 -2.44 3.50
N ALA A 29 -9.20 -2.59 3.57
CA ALA A 29 -8.26 -1.96 2.65
C ALA A 29 -8.43 -2.45 1.21
N THR A 30 -8.44 -3.76 0.99
CA THR A 30 -8.49 -4.33 -0.37
C THR A 30 -9.86 -4.28 -1.03
N LYS A 31 -10.92 -3.98 -0.27
CA LYS A 31 -12.30 -3.85 -0.76
C LYS A 31 -12.78 -2.41 -0.72
N ALA A 32 -13.00 -1.85 0.47
CA ALA A 32 -13.62 -0.54 0.63
C ALA A 32 -12.67 0.60 0.24
N LEU A 33 -11.45 0.61 0.78
CA LEU A 33 -10.48 1.67 0.47
C LEU A 33 -9.99 1.58 -0.97
N ASN A 34 -9.80 0.36 -1.49
CA ASN A 34 -9.47 0.18 -2.90
C ASN A 34 -10.62 0.67 -3.81
N ALA A 35 -11.89 0.39 -3.47
CA ALA A 35 -13.02 0.93 -4.23
C ALA A 35 -13.07 2.47 -4.17
N TYR A 36 -12.78 3.07 -2.99
CA TYR A 36 -12.61 4.51 -2.87
C TYR A 36 -11.49 5.03 -3.77
N LEU A 37 -10.32 4.38 -3.79
CA LEU A 37 -9.19 4.75 -4.64
C LEU A 37 -9.54 4.69 -6.14
N THR A 38 -10.31 3.69 -6.56
CA THR A 38 -10.58 3.41 -7.98
C THR A 38 -11.96 3.87 -8.48
N ALA A 39 -12.78 4.52 -7.65
CA ALA A 39 -14.11 4.96 -8.08
C ALA A 39 -14.03 6.00 -9.22
N GLY A 40 -14.71 5.80 -10.34
CA GLY A 40 -14.68 6.77 -11.45
C GLY A 40 -13.38 6.78 -12.28
N SER A 41 -13.16 7.88 -13.02
CA SER A 41 -12.11 7.98 -14.05
C SER A 41 -10.72 8.22 -13.48
N ALA A 42 -9.69 7.72 -14.20
CA ALA A 42 -8.28 8.01 -13.93
C ALA A 42 -7.97 9.53 -14.04
N GLY A 43 -6.81 9.96 -13.52
CA GLY A 43 -6.37 11.36 -13.57
C GLY A 43 -6.34 12.06 -12.21
N PRO A 44 -6.47 13.40 -12.15
CA PRO A 44 -6.24 14.19 -10.92
C PRO A 44 -7.08 13.76 -9.71
N VAL A 45 -8.35 13.40 -9.93
CA VAL A 45 -9.24 12.93 -8.85
C VAL A 45 -8.77 11.61 -8.24
N ALA A 46 -8.13 10.73 -9.03
CA ALA A 46 -7.52 9.51 -8.49
C ALA A 46 -6.26 9.84 -7.66
N ALA A 47 -5.49 10.85 -8.07
CA ALA A 47 -4.32 11.31 -7.32
C ALA A 47 -4.70 11.90 -5.95
N ASP A 48 -5.74 12.73 -5.88
CA ASP A 48 -6.22 13.31 -4.61
C ASP A 48 -6.63 12.22 -3.62
N ARG A 49 -7.36 11.20 -4.08
CA ARG A 49 -7.80 10.08 -3.23
C ARG A 49 -6.64 9.19 -2.80
N ALA A 50 -5.68 8.96 -3.68
CA ALA A 50 -4.45 8.28 -3.33
C ALA A 50 -3.69 9.06 -2.25
N ALA A 51 -3.59 10.39 -2.37
CA ALA A 51 -2.96 11.23 -1.37
C ALA A 51 -3.64 11.11 0.00
N VAL A 52 -4.99 11.11 0.05
CA VAL A 52 -5.74 10.85 1.28
C VAL A 52 -5.33 9.54 1.96
N LEU A 53 -5.21 8.45 1.19
CA LEU A 53 -4.82 7.15 1.75
C LEU A 53 -3.35 7.11 2.17
N VAL A 54 -2.47 7.84 1.48
CA VAL A 54 -1.05 7.93 1.85
C VAL A 54 -0.84 8.76 3.10
N GLU A 55 -1.63 9.81 3.34
CA GLU A 55 -1.60 10.55 4.62
C GLU A 55 -1.78 9.60 5.82
N TRP A 56 -2.53 8.51 5.67
CA TRP A 56 -2.75 7.54 6.74
C TRP A 56 -1.48 6.79 7.12
N THR A 57 -0.47 6.73 6.27
CA THR A 57 0.83 6.13 6.61
C THR A 57 1.58 6.90 7.71
N GLY A 58 1.18 8.14 8.00
CA GLY A 58 1.64 8.92 9.15
C GLY A 58 0.74 8.82 10.40
N ALA A 59 -0.32 8.00 10.37
CA ALA A 59 -1.22 7.86 11.51
C ALA A 59 -0.52 7.22 12.72
N SER A 60 -0.97 7.55 13.94
CA SER A 60 -0.42 6.97 15.17
C SER A 60 -0.68 5.46 15.30
N GLY A 61 -1.81 4.98 14.81
CA GLY A 61 -2.21 3.57 14.87
C GLY A 61 -1.68 2.73 13.71
N LEU A 62 -1.04 1.60 14.05
CA LEU A 62 -0.53 0.60 13.09
C LEU A 62 -1.55 0.22 12.03
N TRP A 63 -2.78 -0.09 12.45
CA TRP A 63 -3.82 -0.59 11.56
C TRP A 63 -4.28 0.44 10.53
N GLN A 64 -4.33 1.72 10.90
CA GLN A 64 -4.67 2.78 9.96
C GLN A 64 -3.53 3.01 8.95
N ARG A 65 -2.27 3.00 9.41
CA ARG A 65 -1.10 3.07 8.51
C ARG A 65 -1.10 1.93 7.50
N ARG A 66 -1.29 0.71 7.99
CA ARG A 66 -1.38 -0.49 7.16
C ARG A 66 -2.53 -0.40 6.16
N ALA A 67 -3.72 0.01 6.60
CA ALA A 67 -4.88 0.12 5.71
C ALA A 67 -4.66 1.09 4.55
N GLY A 68 -4.07 2.26 4.85
CA GLY A 68 -3.72 3.27 3.85
C GLY A 68 -2.83 2.70 2.76
N LEU A 69 -1.80 1.93 3.13
CA LEU A 69 -0.88 1.31 2.19
C LEU A 69 -1.49 0.08 1.47
N VAL A 70 -2.14 -0.83 2.19
CA VAL A 70 -2.67 -2.08 1.63
C VAL A 70 -3.80 -1.83 0.62
N ALA A 71 -4.46 -0.67 0.68
CA ALA A 71 -5.45 -0.26 -0.33
C ALA A 71 -4.89 -0.25 -1.76
N PHE A 72 -3.57 -0.11 -1.93
CA PHE A 72 -2.88 -0.07 -3.22
C PHE A 72 -2.50 -1.46 -3.77
N VAL A 73 -2.64 -2.54 -2.99
CA VAL A 73 -2.21 -3.89 -3.40
C VAL A 73 -2.78 -4.30 -4.77
N ARG A 74 -4.08 -4.04 -5.00
CA ARG A 74 -4.77 -4.50 -6.21
C ARG A 74 -4.42 -3.70 -7.46
N THR A 75 -3.81 -2.53 -7.29
CA THR A 75 -3.51 -1.56 -8.34
C THR A 75 -2.00 -1.44 -8.61
N ALA A 76 -1.17 -1.79 -7.63
CA ALA A 76 0.29 -1.71 -7.68
C ALA A 76 0.93 -2.48 -8.85
N GLY A 77 0.33 -3.61 -9.27
CA GLY A 77 0.86 -4.40 -10.39
C GLY A 77 0.62 -3.82 -11.78
N ARG A 78 -0.09 -2.69 -11.89
CA ARG A 78 -0.35 -1.97 -13.16
C ARG A 78 -0.28 -0.45 -12.92
N PRO A 79 0.86 0.09 -12.46
CA PRO A 79 0.96 1.47 -12.00
C PRO A 79 0.68 2.48 -13.13
N ASP A 80 0.99 2.13 -14.37
CA ASP A 80 0.81 2.97 -15.57
C ASP A 80 -0.65 3.27 -15.92
N ARG A 81 -1.62 2.56 -15.32
CA ARG A 81 -3.06 2.75 -15.58
C ARG A 81 -3.71 3.82 -14.71
N HIS A 82 -2.95 4.45 -13.81
CA HIS A 82 -3.48 5.38 -12.81
C HIS A 82 -3.13 6.82 -13.16
N PHE A 83 -2.05 7.35 -12.59
CA PHE A 83 -1.61 8.73 -12.82
C PHE A 83 -0.07 8.82 -12.74
N PRO A 84 0.55 9.84 -13.37
CA PRO A 84 1.99 10.07 -13.25
C PRO A 84 2.43 10.21 -11.78
N GLY A 85 3.52 9.53 -11.39
CA GLY A 85 4.00 9.51 -9.99
C GLY A 85 3.35 8.47 -9.09
N TYR A 86 2.43 7.62 -9.60
CA TYR A 86 1.79 6.56 -8.81
C TYR A 86 2.79 5.59 -8.17
N THR A 87 3.85 5.23 -8.89
CA THR A 87 4.89 4.33 -8.40
C THR A 87 5.64 4.96 -7.23
N ASP A 88 6.06 6.22 -7.35
CA ASP A 88 6.83 6.92 -6.32
C ASP A 88 5.99 7.15 -5.07
N LEU A 89 4.69 7.43 -5.24
CA LEU A 89 3.72 7.52 -4.15
C LEU A 89 3.62 6.20 -3.38
N ILE A 90 3.56 5.06 -4.07
CA ILE A 90 3.55 3.73 -3.42
C ILE A 90 4.85 3.46 -2.66
N LEU A 91 6.01 3.75 -3.26
CA LEU A 91 7.31 3.51 -2.63
C LEU A 91 7.48 4.38 -1.38
N THR A 92 7.08 5.66 -1.46
CA THR A 92 7.07 6.59 -0.31
C THR A 92 6.17 6.06 0.81
N ALA A 93 4.96 5.61 0.47
CA ALA A 93 4.02 5.03 1.43
C ALA A 93 4.55 3.73 2.07
N CYS A 94 5.30 2.91 1.31
CA CYS A 94 5.99 1.74 1.83
C CYS A 94 7.03 2.13 2.87
N ALA A 95 7.93 3.07 2.54
CA ALA A 95 8.98 3.54 3.45
C ALA A 95 8.40 4.12 4.74
N ALA A 96 7.33 4.92 4.65
CA ALA A 96 6.65 5.50 5.80
C ALA A 96 6.09 4.46 6.79
N ASN A 97 5.78 3.24 6.33
CA ASN A 97 5.31 2.16 7.22
C ASN A 97 6.44 1.41 7.93
N LEU A 98 7.69 1.55 7.50
CA LEU A 98 8.84 0.81 8.07
C LEU A 98 9.36 1.39 9.38
N VAL A 99 8.74 2.46 9.89
CA VAL A 99 9.09 3.11 11.16
C VAL A 99 8.77 2.27 12.40
N ASP A 100 7.92 1.26 12.26
CA ASP A 100 7.44 0.41 13.35
C ASP A 100 8.03 -0.99 13.21
N THR A 101 8.56 -1.54 14.31
CA THR A 101 9.15 -2.88 14.37
C THR A 101 8.13 -4.02 14.34
N ASP A 102 6.84 -3.72 14.50
CA ASP A 102 5.78 -4.72 14.45
C ASP A 102 5.76 -5.45 13.09
N ARG A 103 5.67 -6.78 13.13
CA ARG A 103 5.59 -7.65 11.96
C ARG A 103 4.58 -7.16 10.91
N PHE A 104 3.41 -6.66 11.33
CA PHE A 104 2.36 -6.21 10.42
C PHE A 104 2.67 -4.86 9.76
N ALA A 105 3.57 -4.05 10.33
CA ALA A 105 4.06 -2.83 9.71
C ALA A 105 4.93 -3.15 8.47
N HIS A 106 5.67 -4.26 8.50
CA HIS A 106 6.56 -4.66 7.39
C HIS A 106 5.89 -5.57 6.34
N THR A 107 4.92 -6.41 6.73
CA THR A 107 4.26 -7.33 5.77
C THR A 107 3.29 -6.62 4.83
N GLY A 108 2.77 -5.44 5.21
CA GLY A 108 1.96 -4.59 4.33
C GLY A 108 2.78 -4.06 3.14
N PRO A 109 3.90 -3.35 3.37
CA PRO A 109 4.89 -3.00 2.36
C PRO A 109 5.35 -4.21 1.55
N GLY A 110 5.70 -5.32 2.22
CA GLY A 110 6.11 -6.56 1.54
C GLY A 110 5.08 -7.05 0.52
N TRP A 111 3.79 -6.96 0.82
CA TRP A 111 2.72 -7.34 -0.10
C TRP A 111 2.59 -6.35 -1.27
N VAL A 112 2.53 -5.05 -0.99
CA VAL A 112 2.39 -4.02 -2.05
C VAL A 112 3.59 -4.05 -3.00
N LEU A 113 4.82 -4.14 -2.46
CA LEU A 113 6.05 -4.25 -3.24
C LEU A 113 6.07 -5.52 -4.10
N ARG A 114 5.58 -6.65 -3.56
CA ARG A 114 5.44 -7.88 -4.35
C ARG A 114 4.56 -7.64 -5.57
N GLU A 115 3.40 -7.00 -5.40
CA GLU A 115 2.51 -6.72 -6.54
C GLU A 115 3.14 -5.73 -7.52
N LEU A 116 3.79 -4.66 -7.02
CA LEU A 116 4.50 -3.67 -7.83
C LEU A 116 5.64 -4.29 -8.67
N SER A 117 6.33 -5.29 -8.12
CA SER A 117 7.46 -5.97 -8.78
C SER A 117 7.09 -6.65 -10.10
N ARG A 118 5.80 -6.92 -10.34
CA ARG A 118 5.31 -7.41 -11.65
C ARG A 118 5.58 -6.41 -12.77
N ALA A 119 5.43 -5.12 -12.48
CA ALA A 119 5.59 -4.04 -13.45
C ALA A 119 6.92 -3.29 -13.28
N ARG A 120 7.52 -3.30 -12.09
CA ARG A 120 8.73 -2.54 -11.72
C ARG A 120 9.72 -3.39 -10.90
N PRO A 121 10.23 -4.50 -11.45
CA PRO A 121 11.07 -5.43 -10.69
C PRO A 121 12.37 -4.80 -10.18
N GLU A 122 13.06 -4.01 -11.02
CA GLU A 122 14.34 -3.38 -10.65
C GLU A 122 14.18 -2.31 -9.57
N LEU A 123 13.10 -1.51 -9.64
CA LEU A 123 12.80 -0.52 -8.61
C LEU A 123 12.51 -1.19 -7.26
N VAL A 124 11.78 -2.32 -7.26
CA VAL A 124 11.51 -3.06 -6.02
C VAL A 124 12.78 -3.69 -5.46
N ALA A 125 13.68 -4.22 -6.31
CA ALA A 125 14.98 -4.70 -5.87
C ALA A 125 15.79 -3.57 -5.20
N GLY A 126 15.93 -2.42 -5.88
CA GLY A 126 16.63 -1.26 -5.33
C GLY A 126 16.01 -0.73 -4.04
N PHE A 127 14.67 -0.70 -3.93
CA PHE A 127 13.98 -0.33 -2.70
C PHE A 127 14.34 -1.29 -1.56
N VAL A 128 14.30 -2.60 -1.80
CA VAL A 128 14.59 -3.62 -0.78
C VAL A 128 16.05 -3.57 -0.31
N ASP A 129 16.97 -3.25 -1.21
CA ASP A 129 18.40 -3.07 -0.88
C ASP A 129 18.64 -1.79 -0.08
N ALA A 130 17.91 -0.71 -0.40
CA ALA A 130 18.02 0.58 0.29
C ALA A 130 17.38 0.62 1.69
N HIS A 131 16.51 -0.34 2.03
CA HIS A 131 15.80 -0.40 3.32
C HIS A 131 16.20 -1.68 4.10
N PRO A 132 17.40 -1.71 4.73
CA PRO A 132 17.85 -2.85 5.53
C PRO A 132 16.94 -3.15 6.73
N GLU A 133 16.22 -2.15 7.24
CA GLU A 133 15.24 -2.26 8.32
C GLU A 133 13.98 -3.06 7.95
N LEU A 134 13.74 -3.31 6.65
CA LEU A 134 12.64 -4.16 6.22
C LEU A 134 12.83 -5.58 6.80
N SER A 135 11.85 -6.03 7.60
CA SER A 135 11.91 -7.34 8.25
C SER A 135 12.15 -8.48 7.26
N ALA A 136 12.76 -9.57 7.74
CA ALA A 136 13.07 -10.74 6.91
C ALA A 136 11.84 -11.29 6.17
N GLU A 137 10.68 -11.27 6.83
CA GLU A 137 9.42 -11.69 6.21
C GLU A 137 8.92 -10.70 5.15
N GLY A 138 8.93 -9.40 5.45
CA GLY A 138 8.59 -8.35 4.48
C GLY A 138 9.47 -8.42 3.24
N ARG A 139 10.79 -8.60 3.43
CA ARG A 139 11.77 -8.81 2.37
C ARG A 139 11.48 -10.06 1.53
N ARG A 140 11.19 -11.19 2.18
CA ARG A 140 10.81 -12.43 1.48
C ARG A 140 9.56 -12.24 0.62
N MET A 141 8.56 -11.51 1.12
CA MET A 141 7.34 -11.20 0.37
C MET A 141 7.64 -10.30 -0.83
N ALA A 142 8.32 -9.17 -0.61
CA ALA A 142 8.62 -8.18 -1.64
C ALA A 142 9.39 -8.78 -2.82
N THR A 143 10.36 -9.65 -2.53
CA THR A 143 11.24 -10.27 -3.53
C THR A 143 10.68 -11.55 -4.15
N ALA A 144 9.50 -12.01 -3.74
CA ALA A 144 8.95 -13.31 -4.14
C ALA A 144 8.80 -13.49 -5.66
N LEU A 145 8.50 -12.40 -6.40
CA LEU A 145 8.34 -12.42 -7.85
C LEU A 145 9.59 -11.95 -8.62
N LEU A 146 10.64 -11.52 -7.91
CA LEU A 146 11.93 -11.11 -8.51
C LEU A 146 12.80 -12.32 -8.84
N ARG A 147 12.65 -13.42 -8.08
CA ARG A 147 13.42 -14.64 -8.29
C ARG A 147 13.09 -15.24 -9.65
N ALA A 148 14.12 -15.54 -10.44
CA ALA A 148 13.99 -16.38 -11.62
C ALA A 148 13.62 -17.80 -11.16
N GLY A 149 12.37 -18.20 -11.37
CA GLY A 149 11.92 -19.57 -11.27
C GLY A 149 11.48 -20.08 -12.65
N PRO A 150 11.56 -21.39 -12.93
CA PRO A 150 11.41 -21.99 -14.27
C PRO A 150 10.04 -21.78 -14.96
N TYR A 151 9.12 -21.01 -14.37
CA TYR A 151 7.75 -20.80 -14.83
C TYR A 151 7.42 -19.36 -15.25
N ARG A 152 8.41 -18.45 -15.38
CA ARG A 152 8.16 -17.13 -15.98
C ARG A 152 8.05 -17.29 -17.51
N ARG A 153 6.84 -17.49 -18.04
CA ARG A 153 6.58 -17.29 -19.47
C ARG A 153 6.70 -15.79 -19.78
N ARG A 154 7.61 -15.48 -20.72
CA ARG A 154 7.71 -14.18 -21.38
C ARG A 154 6.43 -13.87 -22.14
#